data_AF-A0A7U4M2F4-F1
#
_entry.id   AF-A0A7U4M2F4-F1
#
_cell.length_a   1.000
_cell.length_b   1.000
_cell.length_c   1.000
_cell.angle_alpha   90.00
_cell.angle_beta   90.00
_cell.angle_gamma   90.00
#
_symmetry.space_group_name_H-M   'P 1'
#
loop_
_entity.id
_entity.type
_entity.pdbx_description
1 polymer ?
#
loop_
_entity_poly.entity_id
_entity_poly.type
_entity_poly.pdbx_seq_one_letter_code
_entity_poly.pdbx_strand_id
1 'polypeptide(L)'
;MEQLIVRPEIALDQFLPIFIESTLVLLFGIGYAAIITLAKMGYFSKKWMPVGYLFWALQTYFLYDFAMLIQSNHFTVKVLMVTMVAYFFIPHLYFYLISAADERYEEADDTVQDTK
;
A
#
# COMPACT_ATOMS: atom_id res chain seq x y z
N MET A 1 -15.45 37.87 -0.47
CA MET A 1 -16.35 36.71 -0.34
C MET A 1 -15.51 35.48 -0.63
N GLU A 2 -15.34 34.60 0.34
CA GLU A 2 -14.75 33.28 0.10
C GLU A 2 -15.67 32.51 -0.85
N GLN A 3 -15.11 31.94 -1.92
CA GLN A 3 -15.86 31.05 -2.79
C GLN A 3 -16.20 29.77 -2.00
N LEU A 4 -17.48 29.61 -1.64
CA LEU A 4 -17.99 28.33 -1.18
C LEU A 4 -17.93 27.35 -2.36
N ILE A 5 -16.94 26.47 -2.36
CA ILE A 5 -16.86 25.37 -3.31
C ILE A 5 -17.97 24.37 -2.93
N VAL A 6 -19.12 24.48 -3.59
CA VAL A 6 -20.21 23.53 -3.44
C VAL A 6 -19.78 22.23 -4.13
N ARG A 7 -19.49 21.20 -3.33
CA ARG A 7 -19.26 19.84 -3.84
C ARG A 7 -20.57 19.33 -4.45
N PRO A 8 -20.56 18.69 -5.63
CA PRO A 8 -21.75 18.00 -6.12
C PRO A 8 -22.26 17.01 -5.07
N GLU A 9 -23.55 17.00 -4.82
CA GLU A 9 -24.16 16.01 -3.94
C GLU A 9 -24.00 14.62 -4.56
N ILE A 10 -23.50 13.67 -3.76
CA ILE A 10 -23.44 12.27 -4.17
C ILE A 10 -24.88 11.76 -4.22
N ALA A 11 -25.32 11.31 -5.40
CA ALA A 11 -26.66 10.76 -5.56
C ALA A 11 -26.80 9.49 -4.68
N LEU A 12 -27.96 9.32 -4.02
CA LEU A 12 -28.17 8.25 -3.03
C LEU A 12 -27.99 6.84 -3.61
N ASP A 13 -28.23 6.67 -4.90
CA ASP A 13 -28.00 5.42 -5.65
C ASP A 13 -26.51 5.10 -5.83
N GLN A 14 -25.63 6.09 -5.73
CA GLN A 14 -24.18 5.93 -5.84
C GLN A 14 -23.53 5.52 -4.51
N PHE A 15 -24.27 5.57 -3.40
CA PHE A 15 -23.74 5.21 -2.08
C PHE A 15 -23.22 3.77 -2.04
N LEU A 16 -24.03 2.80 -2.50
CA LEU A 16 -23.65 1.38 -2.43
C LEU A 16 -22.43 1.04 -3.31
N PRO A 17 -22.33 1.49 -4.57
CA PRO A 17 -21.11 1.36 -5.36
C PRO A 17 -19.87 1.93 -4.66
N ILE A 18 -19.94 3.17 -4.18
CA ILE A 18 -18.82 3.83 -3.48
C ILE A 18 -18.40 3.04 -2.24
N PHE A 19 -19.37 2.54 -1.47
CA PHE A 19 -19.11 1.72 -0.29
C PHE A 19 -18.38 0.41 -0.65
N ILE A 20 -18.85 -0.29 -1.68
CA ILE A 20 -18.23 -1.54 -2.15
C ILE A 20 -16.80 -1.26 -2.63
N GLU A 21 -16.62 -0.28 -3.50
CA GLU A 21 -15.32 0.13 -4.04
C GLU A 21 -14.32 0.47 -2.91
N SER A 22 -14.73 1.31 -1.95
CA SER A 22 -13.88 1.64 -0.81
C SER A 22 -13.56 0.43 0.07
N THR A 23 -14.49 -0.51 0.22
CA THR A 23 -14.26 -1.76 0.97
C THR A 23 -13.26 -2.65 0.25
N LEU A 24 -13.36 -2.77 -1.08
CA LEU A 24 -12.42 -3.54 -1.89
C LEU A 24 -11.00 -2.96 -1.81
N VAL A 25 -10.85 -1.63 -1.85
CA VAL A 25 -9.55 -0.97 -1.61
C VAL A 25 -8.93 -1.42 -0.29
N LEU A 26 -9.70 -1.45 0.80
CA LEU A 26 -9.20 -1.88 2.10
C LEU A 26 -8.85 -3.37 2.13
N LEU A 27 -9.71 -4.23 1.61
CA LEU A 27 -9.50 -5.68 1.58
C LEU A 27 -8.24 -6.05 0.80
N PHE A 28 -8.07 -5.49 -0.40
CA PHE A 28 -6.88 -5.75 -1.21
C PHE A 28 -5.62 -5.11 -0.62
N GLY A 29 -5.73 -3.95 0.04
CA GLY A 29 -4.59 -3.34 0.74
C GLY A 29 -4.10 -4.15 1.92
N ILE A 30 -5.01 -4.63 2.77
CA ILE A 30 -4.66 -5.54 3.87
C ILE A 30 -4.05 -6.83 3.31
N GLY A 31 -4.65 -7.40 2.25
CA GLY A 31 -4.13 -8.62 1.67
C GLY A 31 -2.75 -8.45 1.01
N TYR A 32 -2.49 -7.32 0.33
CA TYR A 32 -1.16 -7.00 -0.18
C TYR A 32 -0.13 -6.94 0.95
N ALA A 33 -0.40 -6.15 1.99
CA ALA A 33 0.51 -6.00 3.12
C ALA A 33 0.76 -7.35 3.83
N ALA A 34 -0.31 -8.12 4.08
CA ALA A 34 -0.23 -9.41 4.76
C ALA A 34 0.56 -10.44 3.94
N ILE A 35 0.26 -10.61 2.65
CA ILE A 35 0.94 -11.60 1.81
C ILE A 35 2.43 -11.29 1.68
N ILE A 36 2.80 -10.03 1.41
CA ILE A 36 4.21 -9.65 1.26
C ILE A 36 4.97 -9.81 2.59
N THR A 37 4.36 -9.38 3.70
CA THR A 37 4.97 -9.50 5.03
C THR A 37 5.17 -10.96 5.42
N LEU A 38 4.14 -11.80 5.32
CA LEU A 38 4.22 -13.22 5.66
C LEU A 38 5.19 -13.99 4.75
N ALA A 39 5.26 -13.64 3.47
CA ALA A 39 6.22 -14.25 2.54
C ALA A 39 7.67 -13.84 2.86
N LYS A 40 7.92 -12.60 3.31
CA LYS A 40 9.25 -12.11 3.68
C LYS A 40 9.71 -12.62 5.05
N MET A 41 8.80 -12.80 5.99
CA MET A 41 9.08 -13.41 7.30
C MET A 41 9.26 -14.94 7.22
N GLY A 42 9.04 -15.56 6.06
CA GLY A 42 9.20 -17.00 5.86
C GLY A 42 8.02 -17.87 6.29
N TYR A 43 6.91 -17.26 6.76
CA TYR A 43 5.66 -17.99 7.05
C TYR A 43 5.01 -18.54 5.77
N PHE A 44 5.14 -17.83 4.65
CA PHE A 44 4.70 -18.28 3.32
C PHE A 44 5.87 -18.47 2.35
N SER A 45 5.70 -19.37 1.38
CA SER A 45 6.66 -19.51 0.29
C SER A 45 6.73 -18.21 -0.52
N LYS A 46 7.94 -17.81 -0.92
CA LYS A 46 8.20 -16.68 -1.83
C LYS A 46 7.39 -16.76 -3.14
N LYS A 47 6.90 -17.95 -3.53
CA LYS A 47 5.99 -18.16 -4.66
C LYS A 47 4.64 -17.43 -4.52
N TRP A 48 4.26 -17.00 -3.32
CA TRP A 48 3.04 -16.22 -3.07
C TRP A 48 3.20 -14.72 -3.29
N MET A 49 4.43 -14.21 -3.47
CA MET A 49 4.66 -12.77 -3.72
C MET A 49 3.91 -12.23 -4.95
N PRO A 50 3.82 -12.95 -6.11
CA PRO A 50 3.03 -12.49 -7.24
C PRO A 50 1.55 -12.27 -6.92
N VAL A 51 0.98 -13.06 -6.00
CA VAL A 51 -0.40 -12.87 -5.53
C VAL A 51 -0.52 -11.58 -4.73
N GLY A 52 0.48 -11.26 -3.91
CA GLY A 52 0.56 -9.96 -3.24
C GLY A 52 0.59 -8.80 -4.23
N TYR A 53 1.42 -8.87 -5.27
CA TYR A 53 1.46 -7.83 -6.30
C TYR A 53 0.15 -7.70 -7.09
N LEU A 54 -0.56 -8.81 -7.32
CA LEU A 54 -1.91 -8.77 -7.88
C LEU A 54 -2.87 -8.01 -6.97
N PHE A 55 -2.80 -8.22 -5.65
CA PHE A 55 -3.62 -7.50 -4.67
C PHE A 55 -3.30 -6.01 -4.67
N TRP A 56 -2.03 -5.62 -4.78
CA TRP A 56 -1.66 -4.20 -4.95
C TRP A 56 -2.26 -3.61 -6.23
N ALA A 57 -2.21 -4.34 -7.35
CA ALA A 57 -2.77 -3.87 -8.61
C ALA A 57 -4.30 -3.71 -8.52
N LEU A 58 -5.00 -4.67 -7.91
CA LEU A 58 -6.44 -4.61 -7.67
C LEU A 58 -6.80 -3.45 -6.72
N GLN A 59 -6.09 -3.29 -5.61
CA GLN A 59 -6.27 -2.15 -4.71
C GLN A 59 -6.11 -0.82 -5.45
N THR A 60 -5.07 -0.69 -6.28
CA THR A 60 -4.80 0.54 -7.05
C THR A 60 -5.92 0.82 -8.04
N TYR A 61 -6.42 -0.23 -8.71
CA TYR A 61 -7.54 -0.13 -9.65
C TYR A 61 -8.81 0.36 -8.94
N PHE A 62 -9.23 -0.29 -7.85
CA PHE A 62 -10.42 0.12 -7.10
C PHE A 62 -10.24 1.49 -6.44
N LEU A 63 -9.02 1.88 -6.07
CA LEU A 63 -8.75 3.22 -5.55
C LEU A 63 -8.95 4.28 -6.64
N TYR A 64 -8.52 4.00 -7.87
CA TYR A 64 -8.77 4.86 -9.01
C TYR A 64 -10.27 4.99 -9.28
N ASP A 65 -10.99 3.86 -9.34
CA ASP A 65 -12.43 3.85 -9.60
C ASP A 65 -13.21 4.59 -8.51
N PHE A 66 -12.92 4.31 -7.23
CA PHE A 66 -13.42 5.05 -6.09
C PHE A 66 -13.18 6.57 -6.22
N ALA A 67 -11.96 6.98 -6.59
CA ALA A 67 -11.62 8.39 -6.72
C ALA A 67 -12.43 9.09 -7.82
N MET A 68 -12.74 8.37 -8.92
CA MET A 68 -13.61 8.84 -10.00
C MET A 68 -15.07 8.94 -9.56
N LEU A 69 -15.59 7.92 -8.85
CA LEU A 69 -16.97 7.90 -8.34
C LEU A 69 -17.26 9.06 -7.38
N ILE A 70 -16.31 9.40 -6.51
CA ILE A 70 -16.46 10.53 -5.59
C ILE A 70 -16.17 11.91 -6.24
N GLN A 71 -15.98 11.91 -7.56
CA GLN A 71 -15.70 13.08 -8.40
C GLN A 71 -14.50 13.89 -7.91
N SER A 72 -13.41 13.18 -7.58
CA SER A 72 -12.18 13.83 -7.14
C SER A 72 -11.60 14.73 -8.22
N ASN A 73 -10.95 15.82 -7.79
CA ASN A 73 -10.20 16.67 -8.70
C ASN A 73 -9.10 15.85 -9.41
N HIS A 74 -8.86 16.13 -10.70
CA HIS A 74 -7.78 15.52 -11.47
C HIS A 74 -6.42 15.56 -10.79
N PHE A 75 -6.10 16.65 -10.08
CA PHE A 75 -4.87 16.74 -9.31
C PHE A 75 -4.82 15.70 -8.20
N THR A 76 -5.90 15.57 -7.43
CA THR A 76 -6.02 14.59 -6.34
C THR A 76 -5.87 13.16 -6.85
N VAL A 77 -6.53 12.81 -7.97
CA VAL A 77 -6.40 11.47 -8.57
C VAL A 77 -4.95 11.17 -8.93
N LYS A 78 -4.24 12.13 -9.54
CA LYS A 78 -2.81 11.95 -9.88
C LYS A 78 -1.96 11.71 -8.63
N VAL A 79 -2.16 12.52 -7.58
CA VAL A 79 -1.43 12.38 -6.31
C VAL A 79 -1.71 11.01 -5.67
N LEU A 80 -2.95 10.54 -5.70
CA LEU A 80 -3.32 9.21 -5.20
C LEU A 80 -2.60 8.10 -5.98
N MET A 81 -2.55 8.19 -7.31
CA MET A 81 -1.87 7.18 -8.13
C MET A 81 -0.35 7.17 -7.91
N VAL A 82 0.27 8.35 -7.76
CA VAL A 82 1.69 8.45 -7.40
C VAL A 82 1.94 7.85 -6.00
N THR A 83 1.04 8.10 -5.05
CA THR A 83 1.11 7.51 -3.71
C THR A 83 1.04 5.99 -3.77
N MET A 84 0.23 5.40 -4.65
CA MET A 84 0.17 3.93 -4.81
C MET A 84 1.48 3.33 -5.32
N VAL A 85 2.22 4.07 -6.15
CA VAL A 85 3.57 3.66 -6.56
C VAL A 85 4.51 3.69 -5.37
N ALA A 86 4.49 4.74 -4.53
CA ALA A 86 5.28 4.77 -3.31
C ALA A 86 4.90 3.64 -2.34
N TYR A 87 3.60 3.39 -2.18
CA TYR A 87 3.04 2.33 -1.34
C TYR A 87 3.53 0.94 -1.75
N PHE A 88 3.70 0.69 -3.06
CA PHE A 88 4.27 -0.55 -3.58
C PHE A 88 5.68 -0.86 -3.02
N PHE A 89 6.48 0.17 -2.75
CA PHE A 89 7.85 -0.01 -2.27
C PHE A 89 7.94 -0.15 -0.75
N ILE A 90 6.92 0.26 0.00
CA ILE A 90 6.99 0.34 1.47
C ILE A 90 7.40 -0.99 2.12
N PRO A 91 6.77 -2.15 1.81
CA PRO A 91 7.18 -3.41 2.42
C PRO A 91 8.60 -3.80 2.01
N HIS A 92 9.00 -3.54 0.76
CA HIS A 92 10.34 -3.87 0.29
C HIS A 92 11.41 -3.06 1.02
N LEU A 93 11.18 -1.75 1.17
CA LEU A 93 12.08 -0.84 1.89
C LEU A 93 12.14 -1.21 3.37
N TYR A 94 11.00 -1.45 4.01
CA TYR A 94 10.94 -1.82 5.42
C TYR A 94 11.81 -3.05 5.73
N PHE A 95 11.61 -4.13 4.98
CA PHE A 95 12.38 -5.35 5.20
C PHE A 95 13.85 -5.21 4.78
N TYR A 96 14.16 -4.38 3.76
CA TYR A 96 15.55 -4.09 3.41
C TYR A 96 16.27 -3.36 4.55
N LEU A 97 15.64 -2.33 5.13
CA LEU A 97 16.23 -1.57 6.24
C LEU A 97 16.44 -2.43 7.48
N ILE A 98 15.51 -3.34 7.78
CA ILE A 98 15.66 -4.28 8.91
C ILE A 98 16.83 -5.22 8.65
N SER A 99 16.87 -5.89 7.49
CA SER A 99 17.96 -6.83 7.20
C SER A 99 19.33 -6.14 7.16
N ALA A 100 19.42 -4.91 6.62
CA ALA A 100 20.66 -4.15 6.60
C ALA A 100 21.07 -3.65 7.99
N ALA A 101 20.12 -3.40 8.89
CA ALA A 101 20.41 -3.07 10.27
C ALA A 101 20.93 -4.30 11.03
N ASP A 102 20.26 -5.45 10.88
CA ASP A 102 20.65 -6.70 11.53
C ASP A 102 22.07 -7.12 11.14
N GLU A 103 22.39 -7.10 9.83
CA GLU A 103 23.73 -7.41 9.29
C GLU A 103 24.82 -6.53 9.93
N ARG A 104 24.55 -5.23 10.08
CA ARG A 104 25.50 -4.28 10.67
C ARG A 104 25.76 -4.54 12.15
N TYR A 105 24.76 -5.00 12.90
CA TYR A 105 24.93 -5.29 14.33
C TYR A 105 25.60 -6.65 14.56
N GLU A 106 25.35 -7.65 13.72
CA GLU A 106 26.06 -8.93 13.76
C GLU A 106 27.57 -8.76 13.47
N GLU A 107 27.93 -8.01 12.42
CA GLU A 107 29.35 -7.71 12.11
C GLU A 107 30.07 -6.96 13.24
N ALA A 108 29.36 -6.07 13.96
CA ALA A 108 29.92 -5.32 15.07
C ALA A 108 30.18 -6.18 16.32
N ASP A 109 29.37 -7.21 16.56
CA ASP A 109 29.57 -8.14 17.69
C ASP A 109 30.71 -9.13 17.41
N ASP A 110 30.76 -9.69 16.19
CA ASP A 110 31.82 -10.63 15.76
C ASP A 110 33.21 -9.96 15.79
N THR A 111 33.33 -8.71 15.31
CA THR A 111 34.60 -7.97 15.34
C THR A 111 35.07 -7.61 16.75
N VAL A 112 34.16 -7.43 17.70
CA VAL A 112 34.49 -7.21 19.12
C VAL A 112 34.91 -8.52 19.80
N GLN A 113 34.37 -9.66 19.37
CA GLN A 113 34.76 -10.98 19.86
C GLN A 113 36.15 -11.41 19.36
N ASP A 114 36.47 -11.19 18.08
CA ASP A 114 37.78 -11.56 17.50
C ASP A 114 38.96 -10.71 18.02
N THR A 115 38.68 -9.58 18.67
CA THR A 115 39.72 -8.69 19.24
C THR A 115 40.05 -9.01 20.71
N LYS A 116 39.42 -10.03 21.32
CA LYS A 116 39.70 -10.52 22.68
C LYS A 116 40.53 -11.80 22.69
#